data_AF-A0A0D0P1N3-F1
#
_entry.id   AF-A0A0D0P1N3-F1
#
_cell.length_a   1.000
_cell.length_b   1.000
_cell.length_c   1.000
_cell.angle_alpha   90.00
_cell.angle_beta   90.00
_cell.angle_gamma   90.00
#
_symmetry.space_group_name_H-M   'P 1'
#
loop_
_entity.id
_entity.type
_entity.pdbx_description
1 polymer ?
#
loop_
_entity_poly.entity_id
_entity_poly.type
_entity_poly.pdbx_seq_one_letter_code
_entity_poly.pdbx_strand_id
1 'polypeptide(L)'
;MDPYAWLQERDTDAVLDYLKAENSYQEDQLADQADLREALFQEIKGRILETDLSLPSPWGPYLYYTRTTAGDEYPRHYRCPRPADDSLSVDESREQLLLDPNALAGGGFFSLGAFSISPDHQRL
;
A
#
# COMPACT_ATOMS: atom_id res chain seq x y z
N MET A 1 34.01 -20.48 -6.61
CA MET A 1 33.16 -21.38 -5.82
C MET A 1 32.38 -20.49 -4.87
N ASP A 2 31.06 -20.57 -4.86
CA ASP A 2 30.22 -19.75 -4.00
C ASP A 2 29.78 -20.59 -2.78
N PRO A 3 30.34 -20.34 -1.58
CA PRO A 3 29.99 -21.11 -0.39
C PRO A 3 28.56 -20.86 0.11
N TYR A 4 27.87 -19.84 -0.42
CA TYR A 4 26.52 -19.46 -0.02
C TYR A 4 25.46 -19.72 -1.09
N ALA A 5 25.81 -20.43 -2.17
CA ALA A 5 24.87 -20.74 -3.26
C ALA A 5 23.60 -21.45 -2.77
N TRP A 6 23.67 -22.22 -1.68
CA TRP A 6 22.54 -22.93 -1.07
C TRP A 6 21.44 -21.98 -0.54
N LEU A 7 21.76 -20.72 -0.22
CA LEU A 7 20.76 -19.71 0.18
C LEU A 7 19.79 -19.32 -0.93
N GLN A 8 20.11 -19.67 -2.19
CA GLN A 8 19.21 -19.45 -3.32
C GLN A 8 18.00 -20.39 -3.30
N GLU A 9 18.09 -21.53 -2.59
CA GLU A 9 17.00 -22.49 -2.43
C GLU A 9 16.08 -22.09 -1.27
N ARG A 10 15.35 -20.98 -1.49
CA ARG A 10 14.58 -20.23 -0.49
C ARG A 10 13.61 -21.06 0.37
N ASP A 11 13.04 -22.10 -0.21
CA ASP A 11 11.97 -22.89 0.41
C ASP A 11 12.47 -24.16 1.13
N THR A 12 13.80 -24.35 1.23
CA THR A 12 14.39 -25.49 1.93
C THR A 12 14.44 -25.24 3.44
N ASP A 13 14.26 -26.31 4.23
CA ASP A 13 14.34 -26.24 5.70
C ASP A 13 15.65 -25.61 6.19
N ALA A 14 16.77 -25.93 5.52
CA ALA A 14 18.08 -25.36 5.86
C ALA A 14 18.11 -23.82 5.72
N VAL A 15 17.53 -23.27 4.65
CA VAL A 15 17.47 -21.81 4.43
C VAL A 15 16.50 -21.16 5.42
N LEU A 16 15.33 -21.77 5.64
CA LEU A 16 14.35 -21.26 6.60
C LEU A 16 14.91 -21.26 8.03
N ASP A 17 15.63 -22.29 8.45
CA ASP A 17 16.23 -22.37 9.77
C ASP A 17 17.36 -21.36 9.96
N TYR A 18 18.16 -21.14 8.92
CA TYR A 18 19.16 -20.07 8.93
C TYR A 18 18.53 -18.68 9.05
N LEU A 19 17.45 -18.40 8.30
CA LEU A 19 16.72 -17.13 8.38
C LEU A 19 16.10 -16.91 9.78
N LYS A 20 15.56 -17.96 10.41
CA LYS A 20 15.04 -17.88 11.79
C LYS A 20 16.17 -17.56 12.78
N ALA A 21 17.33 -18.18 12.62
CA ALA A 21 18.49 -17.92 13.48
C ALA A 21 18.99 -16.48 13.34
N GLU A 22 19.07 -15.97 12.11
CA GLU A 22 19.42 -14.57 11.84
C GLU A 22 18.37 -13.59 12.43
N ASN A 23 17.07 -13.89 12.31
CA ASN A 23 16.01 -13.08 12.93
C ASN A 23 16.15 -13.05 14.46
N SER A 24 16.41 -14.20 15.10
CA SER A 24 16.63 -14.27 16.55
C SER A 24 17.85 -13.45 16.98
N TYR A 25 18.95 -13.56 16.25
CA TYR A 25 20.15 -12.75 16.53
C TYR A 25 19.86 -11.25 16.39
N GLN A 26 19.11 -10.85 15.36
CA GLN A 26 18.70 -9.46 15.18
C GLN A 26 17.81 -8.97 16.33
N GLU A 27 16.86 -9.80 16.79
CA GLU A 27 16.01 -9.48 17.94
C GLU A 27 16.83 -9.26 19.20
N ASP A 28 17.77 -10.15 19.51
CA ASP A 28 18.65 -10.05 20.67
C ASP A 28 19.53 -8.79 20.61
N GLN A 29 20.13 -8.51 19.45
CA GLN A 29 21.00 -7.34 19.26
C GLN A 29 20.26 -6.00 19.35
N LEU A 30 18.96 -6.00 19.03
CA LEU A 30 18.12 -4.79 19.06
C LEU A 30 17.24 -4.71 20.30
N ALA A 31 17.32 -5.66 21.22
CA ALA A 31 16.47 -5.75 22.40
C ALA A 31 16.52 -4.47 23.25
N ASP A 32 17.72 -3.92 23.47
CA ASP A 32 17.94 -2.70 24.24
C ASP A 32 17.34 -1.43 23.60
N GLN A 33 16.92 -1.52 22.32
CA GLN A 33 16.35 -0.41 21.56
C GLN A 33 14.83 -0.56 21.36
N ALA A 34 14.19 -1.56 21.98
CA ALA A 34 12.76 -1.83 21.79
C ALA A 34 11.88 -0.59 22.06
N ASP A 35 12.10 0.08 23.19
CA ASP A 35 11.33 1.28 23.57
C ASP A 35 11.53 2.45 22.60
N LEU A 36 12.77 2.67 22.16
CA LEU A 36 13.08 3.73 21.19
C LEU A 36 12.42 3.43 19.83
N ARG A 37 12.44 2.18 19.39
CA ARG A 37 11.81 1.75 18.14
C ARG A 37 10.30 1.93 18.19
N GLU A 38 9.66 1.57 19.30
CA GLU A 38 8.22 1.77 19.50
C GLU A 38 7.87 3.27 19.52
N ALA A 39 8.65 4.09 20.21
CA ALA A 39 8.45 5.54 20.23
C ALA A 39 8.55 6.15 18.81
N LEU A 40 9.58 5.77 18.05
CA LEU A 40 9.74 6.21 16.67
C LEU A 40 8.61 5.70 15.76
N PHE A 41 8.15 4.46 15.96
CA PHE A 41 7.02 3.91 15.22
C PHE A 41 5.76 4.75 15.44
N GLN A 42 5.41 5.04 16.70
CA GLN A 42 4.23 5.85 17.02
C GLN A 42 4.37 7.29 16.52
N GLU A 43 5.58 7.87 16.59
CA GLU A 43 5.84 9.21 16.07
C GLU A 43 5.66 9.28 14.55
N ILE A 44 6.23 8.32 13.81
CA ILE A 44 6.08 8.23 12.35
C ILE A 44 4.62 7.99 11.99
N LYS A 45 3.96 7.04 12.67
CA LYS A 45 2.54 6.76 12.47
C LYS A 45 1.68 8.00 12.70
N GLY A 46 1.92 8.74 13.78
CA GLY A 46 1.19 9.97 14.10
C GLY A 46 1.41 11.12 13.11
N ARG A 47 2.50 11.09 12.33
CA ARG A 47 2.79 12.07 11.27
C ARG A 47 2.15 11.71 9.93
N ILE A 48 1.75 10.45 9.74
CA ILE A 48 1.08 10.00 8.51
C ILE A 48 -0.39 10.43 8.61
N LEU A 49 -0.88 11.15 7.60
CA LEU A 49 -2.32 11.36 7.46
C LEU A 49 -2.97 10.02 7.16
N GLU A 50 -3.58 9.43 8.19
CA GLU A 50 -4.34 8.19 8.09
C GLU A 50 -5.55 8.31 7.14
N THR A 51 -6.04 9.52 6.91
CA THR A 51 -7.08 9.79 5.91
C THR A 51 -6.59 10.86 4.96
N ASP A 52 -6.40 10.49 3.70
CA ASP A 52 -5.95 11.41 2.66
C ASP A 52 -6.71 11.17 1.35
N LEU A 53 -6.92 12.26 0.62
CA LEU A 53 -7.49 12.27 -0.71
C LEU A 53 -6.44 12.84 -1.65
N SER A 54 -6.00 12.05 -2.63
CA SER A 54 -5.07 12.54 -3.64
C SER A 54 -5.70 13.68 -4.44
N LEU A 55 -4.87 14.57 -4.99
CA LEU A 55 -5.34 15.56 -5.96
C LEU A 55 -6.08 14.87 -7.13
N PRO A 56 -7.36 15.21 -7.38
CA PRO A 56 -8.13 14.57 -8.44
C PRO A 56 -7.56 14.87 -9.83
N SER A 57 -7.43 13.85 -10.65
CA SER A 57 -6.99 13.96 -12.04
C SER A 57 -8.19 13.93 -12.98
N PRO A 58 -8.45 14.99 -13.76
CA PRO A 58 -9.56 15.01 -14.71
C PRO A 58 -9.22 14.21 -15.97
N TRP A 59 -10.10 13.29 -16.37
CA TRP A 59 -10.01 12.62 -17.65
C TRP A 59 -11.40 12.29 -18.22
N GLY A 60 -11.69 12.84 -19.40
CA GLY A 60 -12.99 12.67 -20.05
C GLY A 60 -14.12 13.20 -19.14
N PRO A 61 -15.20 12.43 -18.92
CA PRO A 61 -16.32 12.84 -18.09
C PRO A 61 -16.12 12.57 -16.59
N TYR A 62 -14.93 12.14 -16.15
CA TYR A 62 -14.66 11.74 -14.77
C TYR A 62 -13.48 12.50 -14.16
N LEU A 63 -13.50 12.60 -12.83
CA LEU A 63 -12.32 12.82 -11.99
C LEU A 63 -11.88 11.48 -11.40
N TYR A 64 -10.58 11.19 -11.45
CA TYR A 64 -9.97 10.00 -10.86
C TYR A 64 -9.11 10.39 -9.66
N TYR A 65 -9.19 9.62 -8.59
CA TYR A 65 -8.44 9.90 -7.37
C TYR A 65 -8.28 8.63 -6.54
N THR A 66 -7.36 8.67 -5.58
CA THR A 66 -7.24 7.67 -4.54
C THR A 66 -7.60 8.24 -3.18
N ARG A 67 -8.10 7.38 -2.31
CA ARG A 67 -8.40 7.70 -0.91
C ARG A 67 -7.77 6.65 0.01
N THR A 68 -7.18 7.11 1.09
CA THR A 68 -6.86 6.27 2.26
C THR A 68 -7.79 6.64 3.40
N THR A 69 -8.18 5.66 4.19
CA THR A 69 -8.89 5.83 5.46
C THR A 69 -8.07 5.22 6.59
N ALA A 70 -8.34 5.62 7.83
CA ALA A 70 -7.54 5.17 8.95
C ALA A 70 -7.54 3.64 9.08
N GLY A 71 -6.32 3.07 9.09
CA GLY A 71 -6.10 1.63 9.11
C GLY A 71 -5.97 0.96 7.74
N ASP A 72 -6.14 1.68 6.63
CA ASP A 72 -5.82 1.14 5.30
C ASP A 72 -4.31 0.99 5.13
N GLU A 73 -3.89 -0.16 4.60
CA GLU A 73 -2.50 -0.41 4.21
C GLU A 73 -2.21 0.09 2.78
N TYR A 74 -3.25 0.23 1.96
CA TYR A 74 -3.16 0.61 0.56
C TYR A 74 -4.24 1.64 0.16
N PRO A 75 -3.93 2.58 -0.76
CA PRO A 75 -4.93 3.51 -1.28
C PRO A 75 -5.98 2.80 -2.15
N ARG A 76 -7.27 3.11 -1.93
CA ARG A 76 -8.36 2.67 -2.79
C ARG A 76 -8.52 3.62 -3.98
N HIS A 77 -8.85 3.07 -5.15
CA HIS A 77 -8.99 3.84 -6.39
C HIS A 77 -10.46 4.14 -6.68
N TYR A 78 -10.77 5.41 -6.94
CA TYR A 78 -12.12 5.90 -7.18
C TYR A 78 -12.21 6.75 -8.45
N ARG A 79 -13.45 6.96 -8.88
CA ARG A 79 -13.83 8.04 -9.79
C ARG A 79 -15.14 8.69 -9.40
N CYS A 80 -15.35 9.94 -9.77
CA CYS A 80 -16.66 10.60 -9.75
C CYS A 80 -16.90 11.36 -11.07
N PRO A 81 -18.14 11.72 -11.41
CA PRO A 81 -18.42 12.58 -12.55
C PRO A 81 -17.70 13.92 -12.42
N ARG A 82 -17.18 14.45 -13.53
CA ARG A 82 -16.54 15.77 -13.55
C ARG A 82 -17.61 16.86 -13.38
N PRO A 83 -17.40 17.86 -12.52
CA PRO A 83 -18.32 18.97 -12.37
C PRO A 83 -18.33 19.83 -13.64
N ALA A 84 -19.47 20.48 -13.91
CA ALA A 84 -19.69 21.25 -15.14
C ALA A 84 -18.87 22.55 -15.20
N ASP A 85 -18.35 23.01 -14.06
CA ASP A 85 -17.50 24.20 -13.94
C ASP A 85 -16.00 23.89 -14.10
N ASP A 86 -15.65 22.64 -14.47
CA ASP A 86 -14.28 22.14 -14.59
C ASP A 86 -13.41 22.26 -13.33
N SER A 87 -14.05 22.45 -12.17
CA SER A 87 -13.35 22.37 -10.89
C SER A 87 -12.86 20.94 -10.61
N LEU A 88 -11.84 20.82 -9.75
CA LEU A 88 -11.39 19.53 -9.21
C LEU A 88 -12.16 19.16 -7.93
N SER A 89 -13.41 19.64 -7.81
CA SER A 89 -14.26 19.32 -6.66
C SER A 89 -14.79 17.89 -6.81
N VAL A 90 -14.55 17.07 -5.78
CA VAL A 90 -15.03 15.69 -5.74
C VAL A 90 -16.44 15.67 -5.17
N ASP A 91 -17.39 15.12 -5.91
CA ASP A 91 -18.73 14.80 -5.41
C ASP A 91 -18.72 13.37 -4.85
N GLU A 92 -18.45 13.26 -3.55
CA GLU A 92 -18.38 11.99 -2.83
C GLU A 92 -19.69 11.20 -2.89
N SER A 93 -20.84 11.87 -3.06
CA SER A 93 -22.15 11.18 -3.16
C SER A 93 -22.32 10.39 -4.45
N ARG A 94 -21.50 10.69 -5.46
CA ARG A 94 -21.52 10.08 -6.80
C ARG A 94 -20.23 9.33 -7.11
N GLU A 95 -19.42 9.05 -6.10
CA GLU A 95 -18.18 8.30 -6.28
C GLU A 95 -18.43 6.83 -6.60
N GLN A 96 -17.48 6.23 -7.32
CA GLN A 96 -17.46 4.83 -7.72
C GLN A 96 -16.11 4.25 -7.37
N LEU A 97 -16.10 3.20 -6.55
CA LEU A 97 -14.91 2.41 -6.27
C LEU A 97 -14.54 1.59 -7.51
N LEU A 98 -13.30 1.74 -7.97
CA LEU A 98 -12.73 1.02 -9.11
C LEU A 98 -11.89 -0.18 -8.67
N LEU A 99 -11.10 0.00 -7.62
CA LEU A 99 -10.21 -1.03 -7.09
C LEU A 99 -10.02 -0.84 -5.58
N ASP A 100 -10.17 -1.93 -4.83
CA ASP A 100 -9.82 -1.99 -3.42
C ASP A 100 -8.65 -2.95 -3.19
N PRO A 101 -7.41 -2.43 -3.16
CA PRO A 101 -6.24 -3.25 -2.86
C PRO A 101 -6.26 -3.88 -1.47
N ASN A 102 -6.88 -3.26 -0.45
CA ASN A 102 -6.94 -3.81 0.90
C ASN A 102 -7.82 -5.07 0.94
N ALA A 103 -8.95 -5.05 0.23
CA ALA A 103 -9.81 -6.23 0.09
C ALA A 103 -9.10 -7.37 -0.67
N LEU A 104 -8.29 -7.04 -1.68
CA LEU A 104 -7.52 -8.01 -2.44
C LEU A 104 -6.32 -8.57 -1.64
N ALA A 105 -5.70 -7.74 -0.80
CA ALA A 105 -4.60 -8.13 0.06
C ALA A 105 -5.02 -9.16 1.11
N GLY A 106 -6.22 -9.02 1.69
CA GLY A 106 -6.73 -9.93 2.72
C GLY A 106 -5.83 -10.01 3.97
N GLY A 107 -5.09 -8.93 4.28
CA GLY A 107 -4.08 -8.89 5.34
C GLY A 107 -2.71 -9.46 4.95
N GLY A 108 -2.54 -9.87 3.69
CA GLY A 108 -1.26 -10.23 3.10
C GLY A 108 -0.60 -9.06 2.36
N PHE A 109 0.50 -9.38 1.69
CA PHE A 109 1.15 -8.43 0.80
C PHE A 109 0.38 -8.31 -0.52
N PHE A 110 0.12 -7.08 -0.96
CA PHE A 110 -0.44 -6.79 -2.27
C PHE A 110 0.44 -5.78 -3.02
N SER A 111 0.64 -6.01 -4.31
CA SER A 111 1.40 -5.10 -5.17
C SER A 111 0.68 -4.91 -6.49
N LEU A 112 0.34 -3.65 -6.78
CA LEU A 112 -0.28 -3.24 -8.03
C LEU A 112 0.80 -2.76 -9.00
N GLY A 113 1.01 -3.51 -10.09
CA GLY A 113 2.04 -3.17 -11.08
C GLY A 113 1.64 -2.02 -12.01
N ALA A 114 0.53 -2.20 -12.74
CA ALA A 114 -0.02 -1.17 -13.62
C ALA A 114 -1.52 -1.02 -13.38
N PHE A 115 -1.98 0.21 -13.38
CA PHE A 115 -3.39 0.58 -13.31
C PHE A 115 -3.68 1.51 -14.48
N SER A 116 -4.48 1.04 -15.44
CA SER A 116 -4.88 1.81 -16.61
C SER A 116 -6.39 1.82 -16.70
N ILE A 117 -6.97 2.89 -17.22
CA ILE A 117 -8.38 2.90 -17.60
C ILE A 117 -8.44 2.97 -19.12
N SER A 118 -9.41 2.31 -19.73
CA SER A 118 -9.61 2.38 -21.17
C SER A 118 -10.04 3.79 -21.61
N PRO A 119 -9.76 4.21 -22.86
CA PRO A 119 -10.18 5.52 -23.36
C PRO A 119 -11.71 5.76 -23.37
N ASP A 120 -12.50 4.69 -23.38
CA ASP A 120 -13.97 4.74 -23.28
C ASP A 120 -14.47 4.70 -21.83
N HIS A 121 -13.55 4.62 -20.85
CA HIS A 121 -13.83 4.61 -19.42
C HIS A 121 -14.70 3.43 -18.94
N GLN A 122 -14.83 2.37 -19.74
CA GLN A 122 -15.64 1.19 -19.40
C GLN A 122 -14.82 0.01 -18.87
N ARG A 123 -13.49 0.05 -18.96
CA ARG A 123 -12.59 -1.03 -18.55
C ARG A 123 -11.40 -0.50 -17.76
N LEU A 124 -10.89 -1.39 -16.91
CA LEU A 124 -9.66 -1.28 -16.13
C LEU A 124 -8.65 -2.30 -16.67
#